data_AF-A0A7Y3H609-F1
#
_entry.id   AF-A0A7Y3H609-F1
#
_cell.length_a   1.000
_cell.length_b   1.000
_cell.length_c   1.000
_cell.angle_alpha   90.00
_cell.angle_beta   90.00
_cell.angle_gamma   90.00
#
_symmetry.space_group_name_H-M   'P 1'
#
loop_
_entity.id
_entity.type
_entity.pdbx_description
1 polymer ?
#
loop_
_entity_poly.entity_id
_entity_poly.type
_entity_poly.pdbx_seq_one_letter_code
_entity_poly.pdbx_strand_id
1 'polypeptide(L)'
;MVAYLRRQDDHVLSIYQQNIRGKQSETILSMIEQIDELPQYDYLSIISRWQDTFPNAQLTIRPYGQLLNGDIIEDFSAFLNCPVNSDYQEPNYAIKNLSFDAPSIELIRLFNKLEADGQLILPHLTKRHIRKTLKNRKRGQKFKLSPKDQVRIWEAFKVNNLALCDKYELRECKDYFSSPPIPNSEVFYNEDVQNDDLYHLFFKTFES
;
A
#
# COMPACT_ATOMS: atom_id res chain seq x y z
N MET A 1 5.98 22.71 -0.53
CA MET A 1 6.17 21.25 -0.35
C MET A 1 4.80 20.61 -0.35
N VAL A 2 4.63 19.48 -1.04
CA VAL A 2 3.35 18.75 -1.09
C VAL A 2 3.53 17.37 -0.50
N ALA A 3 2.62 16.95 0.36
CA ALA A 3 2.58 15.61 0.94
C ALA A 3 1.21 14.97 0.70
N TYR A 4 1.21 13.74 0.22
CA TYR A 4 0.00 12.94 0.09
C TYR A 4 -0.03 11.90 1.19
N LEU A 5 -1.00 12.02 2.10
CA LEU A 5 -1.14 11.10 3.22
C LEU A 5 -2.25 10.09 2.92
N ARG A 6 -1.90 8.82 3.02
CA ARG A 6 -2.83 7.70 2.88
C ARG A 6 -3.17 7.17 4.27
N ARG A 7 -4.41 6.76 4.51
CA ARG A 7 -4.75 6.09 5.77
C ARG A 7 -3.86 4.87 6.00
N GLN A 8 -3.44 4.68 7.24
CA GLN A 8 -2.44 3.69 7.63
C GLN A 8 -2.90 2.25 7.34
N ASP A 9 -4.20 1.95 7.48
CA ASP A 9 -4.80 0.65 7.16
C ASP A 9 -4.70 0.29 5.67
N ASP A 10 -4.84 1.29 4.79
CA ASP A 10 -4.68 1.10 3.35
C ASP A 10 -3.20 1.19 2.91
N HIS A 11 -2.42 2.02 3.61
CA HIS A 11 -1.01 2.22 3.33
C HIS A 11 -0.17 0.98 3.67
N VAL A 12 -0.41 0.34 4.83
CA VAL A 12 0.32 -0.87 5.25
C VAL A 12 0.20 -1.98 4.22
N LEU A 13 -0.98 -2.13 3.62
CA LEU A 13 -1.23 -3.11 2.59
C LEU A 13 -0.41 -2.80 1.32
N SER A 14 -0.36 -1.53 0.92
CA SER A 14 0.44 -1.09 -0.22
C SER A 14 1.92 -1.35 0.00
N ILE A 15 2.44 -1.05 1.20
CA ILE A 15 3.84 -1.28 1.56
C ILE A 15 4.14 -2.77 1.61
N TYR A 16 3.27 -3.58 2.24
CA TYR A 16 3.39 -5.04 2.26
C TYR A 16 3.60 -5.62 0.85
N GLN A 17 2.71 -5.28 -0.09
CA GLN A 17 2.82 -5.77 -1.46
C GLN A 17 4.12 -5.32 -2.16
N GLN A 18 4.58 -4.09 -1.89
CA GLN A 18 5.84 -3.59 -2.42
C GLN A 18 7.05 -4.33 -1.83
N ASN A 19 7.04 -4.57 -0.52
CA ASN A 19 8.07 -5.30 0.22
C ASN A 19 8.21 -6.73 -0.28
N ILE A 20 7.10 -7.45 -0.45
CA ILE A 20 7.09 -8.80 -1.03
C ILE A 20 7.64 -8.79 -2.46
N ARG A 21 7.30 -7.79 -3.27
CA ARG A 21 7.91 -7.64 -4.60
C ARG A 21 9.40 -7.33 -4.54
N GLY A 22 9.83 -6.65 -3.48
CA GLY A 22 11.21 -6.30 -3.14
C GLY A 22 12.04 -7.43 -2.52
N LYS A 23 11.51 -8.67 -2.50
CA LYS A 23 12.13 -9.89 -1.94
C LYS A 23 12.02 -10.06 -0.42
N GLN A 24 11.17 -9.29 0.27
CA GLN A 24 10.85 -9.58 1.67
C GLN A 24 9.89 -10.76 1.78
N SER A 25 9.90 -11.44 2.93
CA SER A 25 9.13 -12.67 3.18
C SER A 25 8.25 -12.60 4.44
N GLU A 26 8.24 -11.44 5.12
CA GLU A 26 7.41 -11.17 6.29
C GLU A 26 5.92 -11.33 5.95
N THR A 27 5.09 -11.76 6.90
CA THR A 27 3.65 -11.86 6.72
C THR A 27 2.97 -10.51 6.96
N ILE A 28 1.77 -10.32 6.41
CA ILE A 28 1.00 -9.11 6.70
C ILE A 28 0.69 -8.98 8.20
N LEU A 29 0.47 -10.10 8.91
CA LEU A 29 0.15 -10.10 10.34
C LEU A 29 1.31 -9.56 11.17
N SER A 30 2.54 -10.03 10.91
CA SER A 30 3.74 -9.50 11.56
C SER A 30 3.90 -7.99 11.32
N MET A 31 3.62 -7.54 10.10
CA MET A 31 3.68 -6.12 9.76
C MET A 31 2.60 -5.28 10.49
N ILE A 32 1.40 -5.83 10.67
CA ILE A 32 0.32 -5.19 11.45
C ILE A 32 0.68 -5.15 12.95
N GLU A 33 1.30 -6.22 13.47
CA GLU A 33 1.70 -6.29 14.88
C GLU A 33 2.69 -5.19 15.25
N GLN A 34 3.60 -4.84 14.34
CA GLN A 34 4.66 -3.85 14.55
C GLN A 34 4.30 -2.44 14.05
N ILE A 35 3.09 -2.24 13.50
CA ILE A 35 2.77 -1.01 12.77
C ILE A 35 2.92 0.26 13.62
N ASP A 36 2.59 0.19 14.91
CA ASP A 36 2.64 1.31 15.85
C ASP A 36 4.07 1.73 16.20
N GLU A 37 5.06 0.86 15.97
CA GLU A 37 6.47 1.11 16.22
C GLU A 37 7.18 1.69 14.99
N LEU A 38 6.55 1.62 13.82
CA LEU A 38 7.15 1.99 12.54
C LEU A 38 7.05 3.51 12.31
N PRO A 39 8.19 4.24 12.31
CA PRO A 39 8.19 5.71 12.26
C PRO A 39 7.53 6.31 11.02
N GLN A 40 7.42 5.54 9.92
CA GLN A 40 6.77 6.00 8.70
C GLN A 40 5.25 6.23 8.83
N TYR A 41 4.61 5.70 9.88
CA TYR A 41 3.17 5.87 10.11
C TYR A 41 2.83 6.99 11.10
N ASP A 42 3.84 7.54 11.80
CA ASP A 42 3.71 8.75 12.60
C ASP A 42 3.82 10.00 11.71
N TYR A 43 2.72 10.30 11.03
CA TYR A 43 2.65 11.44 10.12
C TYR A 43 2.86 12.77 10.83
N LEU A 44 2.40 12.93 12.07
CA LEU A 44 2.62 14.16 12.84
C LEU A 44 4.11 14.42 13.04
N SER A 45 4.86 13.40 13.46
CA SER A 45 6.31 13.54 13.68
C SER A 45 7.10 13.72 12.39
N ILE A 46 6.70 13.06 11.30
CA ILE A 46 7.33 13.26 9.98
C ILE A 46 7.14 14.69 9.50
N ILE A 47 5.88 15.13 9.47
CA ILE A 47 5.53 16.45 8.96
C ILE A 47 6.11 17.57 9.85
N SER A 48 6.11 17.40 11.17
CA SER A 48 6.73 18.37 12.09
C SER A 48 8.22 18.52 11.78
N ARG A 49 8.95 17.42 11.60
CA ARG A 49 10.37 17.48 11.24
C ARG A 49 10.63 18.18 9.91
N TRP A 50 9.76 17.98 8.91
CA TRP A 50 9.87 18.70 7.64
C TRP A 50 9.66 20.19 7.81
N GLN A 51 8.66 20.60 8.60
CA GLN A 51 8.40 22.02 8.88
C GLN A 51 9.57 22.65 9.67
N ASP A 52 10.10 21.94 10.67
CA ASP A 52 11.21 22.45 11.48
C ASP A 52 12.49 22.63 10.65
N THR A 53 12.72 21.72 9.69
CA THR A 53 13.86 21.80 8.76
C THR A 53 13.67 22.91 7.73
N PHE A 54 12.43 23.15 7.28
CA PHE A 54 12.10 24.12 6.26
C PHE A 54 11.02 25.11 6.77
N PRO A 55 11.36 26.00 7.72
CA PRO A 55 10.36 26.81 8.43
C PRO A 55 9.59 27.77 7.52
N ASN A 56 10.20 28.18 6.41
CA ASN A 56 9.58 29.08 5.43
C ASN A 56 8.90 28.33 4.27
N ALA A 57 8.96 26.99 4.24
CA ALA A 57 8.28 26.23 3.20
C ALA A 57 6.79 26.21 3.49
N GLN A 58 5.99 26.59 2.50
CA GLN A 58 4.56 26.33 2.53
C GLN A 58 4.34 24.83 2.37
N LEU A 59 3.69 24.22 3.36
CA LEU A 59 3.34 22.82 3.34
C LEU A 59 1.88 22.66 2.92
N THR A 60 1.64 21.84 1.91
CA THR A 60 0.30 21.43 1.49
C THR A 60 0.17 19.93 1.69
N ILE A 61 -0.80 19.53 2.49
CA ILE A 61 -1.06 18.12 2.79
C ILE A 61 -2.41 17.74 2.17
N ARG A 62 -2.44 16.65 1.41
CA ARG A 62 -3.62 16.17 0.71
C ARG A 62 -3.91 14.70 1.08
N PRO A 63 -5.17 14.32 1.27
CA PRO A 63 -5.52 12.93 1.51
C PRO A 63 -5.47 12.13 0.20
N TYR A 64 -4.65 11.08 0.16
CA TYR A 64 -4.48 10.22 -1.03
C TYR A 64 -5.78 9.50 -1.44
N GLY A 65 -6.74 9.36 -0.53
CA GLY A 65 -8.04 8.75 -0.84
C GLY A 65 -9.06 9.70 -1.50
N GLN A 66 -8.75 10.99 -1.64
CA GLN A 66 -9.67 12.01 -2.19
C GLN A 66 -8.97 12.86 -3.25
N LEU A 67 -8.28 12.21 -4.18
CA LEU A 67 -7.59 12.87 -5.30
C LEU A 67 -8.60 13.43 -6.30
N LEU A 68 -8.25 14.54 -6.97
CA LEU A 68 -8.98 15.05 -8.13
C LEU A 68 -9.15 13.93 -9.17
N ASN A 69 -10.41 13.62 -9.52
CA ASN A 69 -10.79 12.53 -10.42
C ASN A 69 -10.20 11.15 -10.06
N GLY A 70 -9.73 10.96 -8.83
CA GLY A 70 -9.03 9.75 -8.42
C GLY A 70 -7.61 9.59 -9.00
N ASP A 71 -7.05 10.64 -9.61
CA ASP A 71 -5.73 10.60 -10.24
C ASP A 71 -4.74 11.56 -9.54
N ILE A 72 -3.60 11.01 -9.12
CA ILE A 72 -2.55 11.75 -8.42
C ILE A 72 -1.88 12.79 -9.32
N ILE A 73 -1.78 12.50 -10.62
CA ILE A 73 -1.16 13.40 -11.60
C ILE A 73 -2.05 14.59 -11.82
N GLU A 74 -3.35 14.36 -12.05
CA GLU A 74 -4.31 15.45 -12.23
C GLU A 74 -4.40 16.33 -10.98
N ASP A 75 -4.47 15.71 -9.79
CA ASP A 75 -4.52 16.42 -8.51
C ASP A 75 -3.27 17.28 -8.27
N PHE A 76 -2.08 16.73 -8.53
CA PHE A 76 -0.82 17.46 -8.37
C PHE A 76 -0.63 18.56 -9.42
N SER A 77 -1.02 18.30 -10.67
CA SER A 77 -1.00 19.28 -11.77
C SER A 77 -1.94 20.45 -11.49
N ALA A 78 -3.14 20.17 -11.01
CA ALA A 78 -4.09 21.20 -10.59
C ALA A 78 -3.53 22.04 -9.44
N PHE A 79 -2.90 21.41 -8.45
CA PHE A 79 -2.23 22.11 -7.35
C PHE A 79 -1.14 23.08 -7.83
N LEU A 80 -0.35 22.69 -8.84
CA LEU A 80 0.69 23.54 -9.42
C LEU A 80 0.17 24.62 -10.38
N ASN A 81 -1.16 24.75 -10.55
CA ASN A 81 -1.78 25.58 -11.59
C ASN A 81 -1.25 25.26 -13.00
N CYS A 82 -0.91 23.99 -13.24
CA CYS A 82 -0.43 23.46 -14.51
C CYS A 82 -1.29 22.24 -14.89
N PRO A 83 -2.59 22.43 -15.16
CA PRO A 83 -3.50 21.33 -15.42
C PRO A 83 -3.06 20.54 -16.65
N VAL A 84 -3.28 19.23 -16.57
CA VAL A 84 -3.06 18.30 -17.69
C VAL A 84 -3.88 18.78 -18.89
N ASN A 85 -3.22 19.00 -20.03
CA ASN A 85 -3.84 19.43 -21.26
C ASN A 85 -3.63 18.39 -22.38
N SER A 86 -4.09 18.67 -23.59
CA SER A 86 -3.95 17.76 -24.73
C SER A 86 -2.51 17.45 -25.13
N ASP A 87 -1.54 18.26 -24.70
CA ASP A 87 -0.11 18.06 -24.99
C ASP A 87 0.57 17.16 -23.95
N TYR A 88 -0.11 16.89 -22.83
CA TYR A 88 0.37 15.94 -21.84
C TYR A 88 0.32 14.53 -22.43
N GLN A 89 1.50 13.98 -22.67
CA GLN A 89 1.65 12.57 -22.98
C GLN A 89 1.80 11.80 -21.67
N GLU A 90 0.74 11.11 -21.26
CA GLU A 90 0.85 10.13 -20.19
C GLU A 90 1.97 9.16 -20.58
N PRO A 91 2.97 8.92 -19.71
CA PRO A 91 3.99 7.90 -19.96
C PRO A 91 3.29 6.61 -20.38
N ASN A 92 3.84 5.88 -21.34
CA ASN A 92 3.18 4.70 -21.92
C ASN A 92 3.04 3.57 -20.88
N TYR A 93 2.05 3.69 -20.00
CA TYR A 93 1.75 2.80 -18.90
C TYR A 93 0.81 1.67 -19.36
N ALA A 94 0.92 1.15 -20.58
CA ALA A 94 0.21 -0.08 -20.95
C ALA A 94 0.55 -1.28 -20.01
N ILE A 95 1.53 -1.10 -19.12
CA ILE A 95 1.85 -1.95 -17.96
C ILE A 95 1.56 -1.17 -16.64
N LYS A 96 0.41 -0.48 -16.53
CA LYS A 96 -0.01 0.30 -15.34
C LYS A 96 -0.01 -0.64 -14.15
N ASN A 97 0.92 -0.43 -13.21
CA ASN A 97 0.93 -0.92 -11.82
C ASN A 97 -0.05 -2.06 -11.53
N LEU A 98 0.05 -3.16 -12.29
CA LEU A 98 -0.91 -4.25 -12.16
C LEU A 98 -0.59 -4.87 -10.81
N SER A 99 -1.41 -4.53 -9.81
CA SER A 99 -1.33 -5.13 -8.49
C SER A 99 -1.53 -6.63 -8.68
N PHE A 100 -0.64 -7.41 -8.09
CA PHE A 100 -0.88 -8.83 -7.95
C PHE A 100 -2.14 -9.04 -7.11
N ASP A 101 -2.89 -10.08 -7.42
CA ASP A 101 -3.97 -10.53 -6.54
C ASP A 101 -3.38 -11.16 -5.27
N ALA A 102 -4.24 -11.42 -4.29
CA ALA A 102 -3.79 -11.94 -3.00
C ALA A 102 -3.02 -13.28 -3.13
N PRO A 103 -3.50 -14.28 -3.90
CA PRO A 103 -2.77 -15.53 -4.07
C PRO A 103 -1.39 -15.33 -4.72
N SER A 104 -1.28 -14.43 -5.70
CA SER A 104 0.01 -14.14 -6.35
C SER A 104 1.01 -13.50 -5.40
N ILE A 105 0.56 -12.57 -4.53
CA ILE A 105 1.43 -11.96 -3.52
C ILE A 105 1.93 -13.02 -2.53
N GLU A 106 1.04 -13.87 -2.03
CA GLU A 106 1.43 -14.94 -1.10
C GLU A 106 2.40 -15.93 -1.74
N LEU A 107 2.20 -16.27 -3.01
CA LEU A 107 3.12 -17.17 -3.72
C LEU A 107 4.52 -16.54 -3.86
N ILE A 108 4.58 -15.24 -4.15
CA ILE A 108 5.86 -14.51 -4.20
C ILE A 108 6.50 -14.46 -2.81
N ARG A 109 5.73 -14.22 -1.74
CA ARG A 109 6.23 -14.21 -0.35
C ARG A 109 6.85 -15.56 0.01
N LEU A 110 6.18 -16.67 -0.31
CA LEU A 110 6.69 -18.02 -0.03
C LEU A 110 7.96 -18.33 -0.82
N PHE A 111 8.03 -17.93 -2.10
CA PHE A 111 9.29 -18.04 -2.84
C PHE A 111 10.41 -17.24 -2.18
N ASN A 112 10.15 -15.99 -1.77
CA ASN A 112 11.15 -15.19 -1.07
C ASN A 112 11.60 -15.86 0.24
N LYS A 113 10.67 -16.47 0.98
CA LYS A 113 10.97 -17.21 2.21
C LYS A 113 11.87 -18.41 1.94
N LEU A 114 11.50 -19.28 1.01
CA LEU A 114 12.31 -20.46 0.66
C LEU A 114 13.71 -20.07 0.15
N GLU A 115 13.84 -18.96 -0.57
CA GLU A 115 15.14 -18.46 -0.99
C GLU A 115 15.98 -17.92 0.18
N ALA A 116 15.36 -17.18 1.12
CA ALA A 116 16.03 -16.68 2.31
C ALA A 116 16.50 -17.82 3.22
N ASP A 117 15.70 -18.90 3.31
CA ASP A 117 16.00 -20.10 4.10
C ASP A 117 17.00 -21.04 3.38
N GLY A 118 17.44 -20.71 2.16
CA GLY A 118 18.35 -21.54 1.36
C GLY A 118 17.75 -22.83 0.80
N GLN A 119 16.43 -23.00 0.92
CA GLN A 119 15.68 -24.18 0.46
C GLN A 119 15.35 -24.13 -1.04
N LEU A 120 15.46 -22.95 -1.65
CA LEU A 120 15.19 -22.74 -3.07
C LEU A 120 16.21 -21.76 -3.66
N ILE A 121 16.65 -22.03 -4.89
CA ILE A 121 17.43 -21.07 -5.67
C ILE A 121 16.73 -20.91 -7.02
N LEU A 122 16.05 -19.78 -7.23
CA LEU A 122 15.47 -19.47 -8.53
C LEU A 122 16.44 -18.62 -9.36
N PRO A 123 16.78 -19.03 -10.59
CA PRO A 123 17.47 -18.17 -11.53
C PRO A 123 16.71 -16.85 -11.77
N HIS A 124 17.43 -15.76 -12.02
CA HIS A 124 16.82 -14.44 -12.25
C HIS A 124 15.77 -14.47 -13.37
N LEU A 125 16.05 -15.19 -14.47
CA LEU A 125 15.12 -15.33 -15.60
C LEU A 125 13.84 -16.06 -15.20
N THR A 126 13.95 -17.09 -14.36
CA THR A 126 12.79 -17.82 -13.81
C THR A 126 11.92 -16.89 -12.96
N LYS A 127 12.51 -16.09 -12.06
CA LYS A 127 11.78 -15.08 -11.26
C LYS A 127 11.05 -14.08 -12.14
N ARG A 128 11.73 -13.59 -13.19
CA ARG A 128 11.14 -12.64 -14.15
C ARG A 128 9.96 -13.29 -14.88
N HIS A 129 10.09 -14.53 -15.30
CA HIS A 129 9.02 -15.27 -15.97
C HIS A 129 7.82 -15.47 -15.05
N ILE A 130 8.02 -16.00 -13.84
CA ILE A 130 6.97 -16.18 -12.82
C ILE A 130 6.22 -14.87 -12.59
N ARG A 131 6.92 -13.77 -12.31
CA ARG A 131 6.28 -12.46 -12.08
C ARG A 131 5.52 -11.95 -13.29
N LYS A 132 6.01 -12.18 -14.51
CA LYS A 132 5.31 -11.79 -15.74
C LYS A 132 4.02 -12.61 -15.91
N THR A 133 4.08 -13.91 -15.68
CA THR A 133 2.92 -14.81 -15.76
C THR A 133 1.86 -14.43 -14.73
N LEU A 134 2.26 -14.21 -13.47
CA LEU A 134 1.36 -13.78 -12.40
C LEU A 134 0.73 -12.40 -12.64
N LYS A 135 1.39 -11.50 -13.37
CA LYS A 135 0.79 -10.19 -13.72
C LYS A 135 -0.28 -10.29 -14.81
N ASN A 136 -0.16 -11.29 -15.69
CA ASN A 136 -0.96 -11.40 -16.91
C ASN A 136 -2.13 -12.38 -16.77
N ARG A 137 -2.27 -13.06 -15.64
CA ARG A 137 -3.37 -14.01 -15.40
C ARG A 137 -4.70 -13.31 -15.14
N LYS A 138 -5.79 -14.08 -15.22
CA LYS A 138 -7.11 -13.64 -14.75
C LYS A 138 -7.02 -13.34 -13.26
N ARG A 139 -7.48 -12.15 -12.88
CA ARG A 139 -7.27 -11.64 -11.53
C ARG A 139 -8.25 -12.31 -10.57
N GLY A 140 -7.71 -12.92 -9.53
CA GLY A 140 -8.45 -13.28 -8.34
C GLY A 140 -8.72 -12.06 -7.46
N GLN A 141 -9.19 -12.33 -6.25
CA GLN A 141 -9.54 -11.30 -5.27
C GLN A 141 -8.32 -10.46 -4.88
N LYS A 142 -8.50 -9.13 -4.80
CA LYS A 142 -7.47 -8.24 -4.28
C LYS A 142 -7.21 -8.53 -2.80
N PHE A 143 -5.96 -8.42 -2.39
CA PHE A 143 -5.60 -8.50 -0.99
C PHE A 143 -6.32 -7.38 -0.21
N LYS A 144 -6.93 -7.73 0.92
CA LYS A 144 -7.58 -6.79 1.85
C LYS A 144 -7.33 -7.23 3.28
N LEU A 145 -7.21 -6.26 4.18
CA LEU A 145 -7.12 -6.50 5.62
C LEU A 145 -8.47 -6.94 6.19
N SER A 146 -8.46 -7.67 7.30
CA SER A 146 -9.69 -7.94 8.05
C SER A 146 -10.30 -6.63 8.57
N PRO A 147 -11.62 -6.54 8.79
CA PRO A 147 -12.24 -5.30 9.26
C PRO A 147 -11.77 -4.99 10.67
N LYS A 148 -11.51 -6.04 11.46
CA LYS A 148 -10.92 -5.93 12.79
C LYS A 148 -9.55 -5.27 12.71
N ASP A 149 -8.68 -5.69 11.79
CA ASP A 149 -7.34 -5.10 11.65
C ASP A 149 -7.39 -3.67 11.10
N GLN A 150 -8.29 -3.40 10.15
CA GLN A 150 -8.49 -2.03 9.64
C GLN A 150 -8.92 -1.08 10.77
N VAL A 151 -9.88 -1.50 11.60
CA VAL A 151 -10.34 -0.71 12.75
C VAL A 151 -9.23 -0.55 13.77
N ARG A 152 -8.51 -1.64 14.12
CA ARG A 152 -7.38 -1.58 15.06
C ARG A 152 -6.33 -0.56 14.62
N ILE A 153 -5.89 -0.64 13.36
CA ILE A 153 -4.89 0.29 12.80
C ILE A 153 -5.45 1.71 12.82
N TRP A 154 -6.69 1.91 12.37
CA TRP A 154 -7.30 3.23 12.38
C TRP A 154 -7.36 3.82 13.80
N GLU A 155 -7.79 3.05 14.80
CA GLU A 155 -7.84 3.50 16.20
C GLU A 155 -6.46 3.91 16.72
N ALA A 156 -5.43 3.11 16.43
CA ALA A 156 -4.06 3.38 16.87
C ALA A 156 -3.53 4.74 16.39
N PHE A 157 -3.83 5.12 15.14
CA PHE A 157 -3.33 6.37 14.55
C PHE A 157 -4.31 7.53 14.56
N LYS A 158 -5.60 7.31 14.84
CA LYS A 158 -6.65 8.35 14.75
C LYS A 158 -6.30 9.61 15.53
N VAL A 159 -5.92 9.47 16.80
CA VAL A 159 -5.62 10.61 17.68
C VAL A 159 -4.48 11.44 17.10
N ASN A 160 -3.42 10.78 16.66
CA ASN A 160 -2.24 11.44 16.09
C ASN A 160 -2.55 12.11 14.75
N ASN A 161 -3.32 11.44 13.88
CA ASN A 161 -3.76 11.99 12.60
C ASN A 161 -4.66 13.23 12.79
N LEU A 162 -5.55 13.22 13.78
CA LEU A 162 -6.38 14.38 14.09
C LEU A 162 -5.56 15.54 14.66
N ALA A 163 -4.58 15.26 15.52
CA ALA A 163 -3.65 16.28 16.02
C ALA A 163 -2.83 16.92 14.88
N LEU A 164 -2.39 16.12 13.90
CA LEU A 164 -1.80 16.64 12.65
C LEU A 164 -2.76 17.56 11.90
N CYS A 165 -4.02 17.14 11.71
CA CYS A 165 -5.01 17.95 11.01
C CYS A 165 -5.28 19.27 11.72
N ASP A 166 -5.37 19.26 13.05
CA ASP A 166 -5.61 20.46 13.84
C ASP A 166 -4.39 21.40 13.83
N LYS A 167 -3.18 20.86 13.97
CA LYS A 167 -1.92 21.64 13.96
C LYS A 167 -1.69 22.39 12.64
N TYR A 168 -2.08 21.78 11.52
CA TYR A 168 -1.87 22.33 10.17
C TYR A 168 -3.16 22.80 9.48
N GLU A 169 -4.27 22.92 10.23
CA GLU A 169 -5.58 23.38 9.74
C GLU A 169 -6.14 22.60 8.51
N LEU A 170 -5.87 21.29 8.44
CA LEU A 170 -6.16 20.44 7.29
C LEU A 170 -7.60 19.90 7.30
N ARG A 171 -8.58 20.73 6.97
CA ARG A 171 -10.00 20.36 7.00
C ARG A 171 -10.32 19.09 6.19
N GLU A 172 -9.84 19.00 4.94
CA GLU A 172 -10.07 17.82 4.07
C GLU A 172 -9.50 16.53 4.67
N CYS A 173 -8.30 16.60 5.26
CA CYS A 173 -7.68 15.45 5.91
C CYS A 173 -8.42 15.05 7.18
N LYS A 174 -9.02 16.00 7.91
CA LYS A 174 -9.75 15.73 9.15
C LYS A 174 -10.94 14.81 8.89
N ASP A 175 -11.70 15.05 7.82
CA ASP A 175 -12.83 14.19 7.43
C ASP A 175 -12.36 12.79 7.02
N TYR A 176 -11.26 12.74 6.25
CA TYR A 176 -10.65 11.49 5.79
C TYR A 176 -10.14 10.60 6.92
N PHE A 177 -9.52 11.17 7.96
CA PHE A 177 -8.98 10.43 9.11
C PHE A 177 -9.97 10.23 10.25
N SER A 178 -11.01 11.07 10.38
CA SER A 178 -12.00 10.96 11.46
C SER A 178 -13.00 9.82 11.27
N SER A 179 -13.19 9.37 10.03
CA SER A 179 -14.15 8.32 9.69
C SER A 179 -13.53 6.92 9.80
N PRO A 180 -14.17 5.96 10.50
CA PRO A 180 -13.67 4.60 10.56
C PRO A 180 -13.61 3.97 9.15
N PRO A 181 -12.76 2.95 8.93
CA PRO A 181 -12.81 2.15 7.71
C PRO A 181 -14.21 1.58 7.52
N ILE A 182 -14.74 1.67 6.31
CA ILE A 182 -15.98 0.98 5.95
C ILE A 182 -15.61 -0.49 5.73
N PRO A 183 -16.08 -1.42 6.57
CA PRO A 183 -15.84 -2.84 6.37
C PRO A 183 -16.40 -3.26 5.01
N ASN A 184 -15.55 -3.71 4.10
CA ASN A 184 -16.04 -4.38 2.90
C ASN A 184 -16.42 -5.81 3.28
N SER A 185 -17.60 -6.26 2.85
CA SER A 185 -18.24 -7.54 3.19
C SER A 185 -17.62 -8.78 2.54
N GLU A 186 -16.39 -8.72 2.02
CA GLU A 186 -15.80 -9.81 1.23
C GLU A 186 -14.49 -10.37 1.81
N VAL A 187 -14.28 -11.65 1.48
CA VAL A 187 -13.34 -12.64 2.03
C VAL A 187 -11.94 -12.12 2.32
N PHE A 188 -11.43 -12.50 3.49
CA PHE A 188 -10.15 -12.12 4.07
C PHE A 188 -9.07 -13.15 3.72
N TYR A 189 -7.88 -12.68 3.34
CA TYR A 189 -6.71 -13.56 3.26
C TYR A 189 -6.08 -13.59 4.66
N ASN A 190 -6.50 -14.58 5.46
CA ASN A 190 -6.12 -14.73 6.86
C ASN A 190 -5.40 -16.06 7.13
N GLU A 191 -4.98 -16.77 6.09
CA GLU A 191 -4.27 -18.03 6.25
C GLU A 191 -2.78 -17.72 6.22
N ASP A 192 -2.10 -17.97 7.34
CA ASP A 192 -0.68 -18.27 7.34
C ASP A 192 -0.49 -19.52 6.49
N VAL A 193 -0.38 -19.31 5.18
CA VAL A 193 -0.08 -20.36 4.21
C VAL A 193 1.30 -20.90 4.62
N GLN A 194 1.29 -22.12 5.17
CA GLN A 194 2.51 -22.81 5.59
C GLN A 194 3.26 -23.30 4.36
N ASN A 195 4.53 -23.69 4.52
CA ASN A 195 5.34 -24.18 3.40
C ASN A 195 4.68 -25.36 2.66
N ASP A 196 3.89 -26.18 3.36
CA ASP A 196 3.20 -27.35 2.79
C ASP A 196 2.01 -26.97 1.88
N ASP A 197 1.50 -25.75 1.97
CA ASP A 197 0.37 -25.26 1.17
C ASP A 197 0.80 -24.68 -0.19
N LEU A 198 2.09 -24.71 -0.51
CA LEU A 198 2.62 -24.23 -1.80
C LEU A 198 1.94 -24.89 -2.99
N TYR A 199 1.64 -26.19 -2.91
CA TYR A 199 0.91 -26.90 -3.96
C TYR A 199 -0.50 -26.35 -4.12
N HIS A 200 -1.26 -26.21 -3.03
CA HIS A 200 -2.60 -25.64 -3.06
C HIS A 200 -2.61 -24.20 -3.57
N LEU A 201 -1.66 -23.38 -3.14
CA LEU A 201 -1.54 -22.01 -3.58
C LEU A 201 -1.13 -21.92 -5.06
N PHE A 202 -0.24 -22.82 -5.53
CA PHE A 202 0.15 -22.90 -6.93
C PHE A 202 -1.06 -23.26 -7.80
N PHE A 203 -1.83 -24.31 -7.48
CA PHE A 203 -3.02 -24.68 -8.24
C PHE A 203 -4.09 -23.58 -8.19
N LYS A 204 -4.39 -23.03 -7.02
CA LYS A 204 -5.30 -21.87 -6.88
C LYS A 204 -4.84 -20.67 -7.70
N THR A 205 -3.53 -20.52 -7.88
CA THR A 205 -2.90 -19.43 -8.65
C THR A 205 -2.95 -19.65 -10.16
N PHE A 206 -2.94 -20.90 -10.64
CA PHE A 206 -2.84 -21.22 -12.06
C PHE A 206 -4.10 -21.85 -12.67
N GLU A 207 -5.11 -22.21 -11.87
CA GLU A 207 -6.38 -22.79 -12.33
C GLU A 207 -7.58 -21.82 -12.31
N SER A 208 -7.40 -20.55 -11.90
CA SER A 208 -8.46 -19.51 -11.85
C SER A 208 -8.29 -18.41 -12.91
#